data_AF-A0A3R7QG09-F1
#
_entry.id   AF-A0A3R7QG09-F1
#
_cell.length_a   1.000
_cell.length_b   1.000
_cell.length_c   1.000
_cell.angle_alpha   90.00
_cell.angle_beta   90.00
_cell.angle_gamma   90.00
#
_symmetry.space_group_name_H-M   'P 1'
#
loop_
_entity.id
_entity.type
_entity.pdbx_description
1 polymer ?
#
loop_
_entity_poly.entity_id
_entity_poly.type
_entity_poly.pdbx_seq_one_letter_code
_entity_poly.pdbx_strand_id
1 'polypeptide(L)'
;MTTSSLVFVLALVAGGLAAPWTAQAPRCSTECPITGSPKLAYQPERTYTYAYSGKSGPAEGRGGRRHGTRVVQAGGADVDLPATWPSRSSTPRWTAQQVGTAPCRPLLLSSLESFLRLCWYDRCDRCKNVSVIDRAKWSAAPAVFTERAHPARVHSPRRCPWSINMKKGIATALQNSLPSLSPLSSGFTLTETDVVGKCPTKYEIETEGEKVIVVKEKNHRHCQERFPTPAETPAPWLKAPLPIEESRSECKQEITNGIYTTITCQDKNIVRPAFGMYKYVEADQESTLRFISESSDASAITAIPPGQFQIESLLYNHEMVKEPELAPEVDAVMKQICQKTMETVEIDAAALVAKALHLLRRVPASVVEATAEKVRGGRYCGNSARLESIFLDAIAFVHESGAVKVMVQEIESGRATGGRLALYTAALYLTPRPSIEAVEALKPVFESPRPMPSVALAAATMVNNYCRHTPHCNETAPVKEIADILAAKVQSQCSPSAGEEVEKEALATLKA
;
A
#
# COMPACT_ATOMS: atom_id res chain seq x y z
N MET A 1 -57.81 -3.20 -52.52
CA MET A 1 -56.70 -4.09 -52.13
C MET A 1 -56.88 -4.43 -50.67
N THR A 2 -57.10 -5.71 -50.37
CA THR A 2 -57.05 -6.32 -49.03
C THR A 2 -55.64 -6.93 -48.86
N THR A 3 -55.08 -7.28 -47.70
CA THR A 3 -55.59 -7.80 -46.41
C THR A 3 -54.60 -7.52 -45.25
N SER A 4 -55.09 -7.45 -43.99
CA SER A 4 -54.61 -8.11 -42.75
C SER A 4 -53.10 -8.16 -42.34
N SER A 5 -52.68 -8.24 -41.06
CA SER A 5 -53.32 -8.09 -39.73
C SER A 5 -52.26 -8.27 -38.61
N LEU A 6 -52.49 -7.65 -37.43
CA LEU A 6 -51.95 -8.04 -36.09
C LEU A 6 -50.40 -8.00 -35.92
N VAL A 7 -49.81 -7.69 -34.76
CA VAL A 7 -50.05 -8.13 -33.38
C VAL A 7 -49.65 -7.00 -32.39
N PHE A 8 -50.57 -6.64 -31.47
CA PHE A 8 -50.47 -6.54 -29.99
C PHE A 8 -49.09 -6.28 -29.29
N VAL A 9 -48.95 -5.79 -28.05
CA VAL A 9 -49.69 -5.00 -27.02
C VAL A 9 -48.76 -5.00 -25.77
N LEU A 10 -48.74 -4.11 -24.76
CA LEU A 10 -49.67 -3.09 -24.21
C LEU A 10 -48.83 -1.89 -23.70
N ALA A 11 -49.45 -0.75 -23.41
CA ALA A 11 -48.93 0.26 -22.48
C ALA A 11 -49.98 0.62 -21.43
N LEU A 12 -49.72 0.35 -20.14
CA LEU A 12 -50.26 1.07 -18.97
C LEU A 12 -49.80 0.46 -17.63
N VAL A 13 -49.77 1.33 -16.61
CA VAL A 13 -49.47 1.15 -15.17
C VAL A 13 -48.06 1.55 -14.76
N ALA A 14 -47.83 2.86 -14.74
CA ALA A 14 -46.83 3.50 -13.89
C ALA A 14 -47.51 3.96 -12.60
N GLY A 15 -47.21 3.32 -11.46
CA GLY A 15 -47.82 3.69 -10.18
C GLY A 15 -47.47 2.75 -9.03
N GLY A 16 -46.53 3.17 -8.17
CA GLY A 16 -46.52 2.79 -6.75
C GLY A 16 -46.10 1.36 -6.37
N LEU A 17 -44.82 1.02 -6.53
CA LEU A 17 -44.15 0.02 -5.68
C LEU A 17 -42.76 0.52 -5.23
N ALA A 18 -42.74 1.67 -4.55
CA ALA A 18 -41.64 1.99 -3.65
C ALA A 18 -41.76 1.10 -2.40
N ALA A 19 -41.27 -0.14 -2.50
CA ALA A 19 -41.13 -1.00 -1.33
C ALA A 19 -40.23 -0.27 -0.32
N PRO A 20 -40.62 -0.19 0.98
CA PRO A 20 -39.77 0.45 1.96
C PRO A 20 -38.47 -0.34 2.05
N TRP A 21 -37.34 0.32 1.77
CA TRP A 21 -36.03 -0.17 2.16
C TRP A 21 -36.03 -0.31 3.69
N THR A 22 -36.34 -1.52 4.16
CA THR A 22 -36.05 -1.92 5.53
C THR A 22 -34.53 -1.93 5.63
N ALA A 23 -33.99 -0.87 6.22
CA ALA A 23 -32.56 -0.70 6.43
C ALA A 23 -32.05 -1.77 7.40
N GLN A 24 -31.81 -2.98 6.89
CA GLN A 24 -31.13 -4.03 7.61
C GLN A 24 -29.75 -3.51 8.00
N ALA A 25 -29.52 -3.44 9.31
CA ALA A 25 -28.24 -2.99 9.85
C ALA A 25 -27.10 -3.79 9.18
N PRO A 26 -26.03 -3.13 8.71
CA PRO A 26 -24.93 -3.77 8.01
C PRO A 26 -24.21 -4.71 8.97
N ARG A 27 -24.56 -5.99 8.91
CA ARG A 27 -24.01 -7.05 9.77
C ARG A 27 -22.49 -7.10 9.58
N CYS A 28 -21.75 -7.08 10.70
CA CYS A 28 -20.29 -7.11 10.69
C CYS A 28 -19.75 -8.44 10.14
N SER A 29 -20.40 -9.55 10.47
CA SER A 29 -20.23 -10.86 9.82
C SER A 29 -21.43 -11.19 8.93
N THR A 30 -21.18 -12.02 7.93
CA THR A 30 -22.18 -12.89 7.30
C THR A 30 -21.80 -14.30 7.69
N GLU A 31 -22.69 -15.03 8.36
CA GLU A 31 -22.48 -16.46 8.61
C GLU A 31 -22.41 -17.16 7.25
N CYS A 32 -21.23 -17.70 6.92
CA CYS A 32 -21.12 -18.62 5.81
C CYS A 32 -21.69 -19.97 6.25
N PRO A 33 -22.51 -20.64 5.44
CA PRO A 33 -22.91 -22.01 5.72
C PRO A 33 -21.66 -22.91 5.62
N ILE A 34 -21.07 -23.23 6.78
CA ILE A 34 -19.89 -24.11 6.83
C ILE A 34 -20.36 -25.52 6.47
N THR A 35 -20.00 -25.99 5.27
CA THR A 35 -20.11 -27.41 4.90
C THR A 35 -18.97 -28.18 5.56
N GLY A 36 -19.08 -28.42 6.86
CA GLY A 36 -18.10 -29.16 7.66
C GLY A 36 -18.04 -28.71 9.12
N SER A 37 -17.24 -29.41 9.92
CA SER A 37 -16.94 -29.02 11.30
C SER A 37 -16.19 -27.68 11.32
N PRO A 38 -16.57 -26.69 12.15
CA PRO A 38 -15.85 -25.44 12.22
C PRO A 38 -14.43 -25.67 12.74
N LYS A 39 -13.45 -25.33 11.90
CA LYS A 39 -12.00 -25.45 12.15
C LYS A 39 -11.54 -24.67 13.39
N LEU A 40 -12.24 -23.59 13.71
CA LEU A 40 -11.99 -22.70 14.84
C LEU A 40 -13.31 -22.47 15.59
N ALA A 41 -13.26 -22.41 16.92
CA ALA A 41 -14.43 -22.46 17.81
C ALA A 41 -14.85 -21.07 18.34
N TYR A 42 -14.58 -20.01 17.58
CA TYR A 42 -15.01 -18.64 17.92
C TYR A 42 -16.54 -18.56 17.94
N GLN A 43 -17.10 -18.09 19.05
CA GLN A 43 -18.55 -17.94 19.21
C GLN A 43 -19.02 -16.56 18.72
N PRO A 44 -20.20 -16.48 18.08
CA PRO A 44 -20.84 -15.20 17.80
C PRO A 44 -21.02 -14.35 19.06
N GLU A 45 -21.08 -13.03 18.89
CA GLU A 45 -21.33 -12.03 19.96
C GLU A 45 -20.33 -12.01 21.13
N ARG A 46 -19.23 -12.78 21.08
CA ARG A 46 -18.14 -12.74 22.05
C ARG A 46 -16.89 -12.02 21.54
N THR A 47 -16.39 -11.05 22.30
CA THR A 47 -15.13 -10.35 21.99
C THR A 47 -13.93 -11.16 22.48
N TYR A 48 -12.92 -11.35 21.62
CA TYR A 48 -11.68 -12.06 21.94
C TYR A 48 -10.53 -11.04 21.97
N THR A 49 -9.79 -11.00 23.09
CA THR A 49 -8.75 -9.99 23.33
C THR A 49 -7.37 -10.61 23.21
N TYR A 50 -6.47 -9.96 22.48
CA TYR A 50 -5.09 -10.41 22.27
C TYR A 50 -4.09 -9.33 22.67
N ALA A 51 -2.99 -9.73 23.29
CA ALA A 51 -1.78 -8.92 23.43
C ALA A 51 -0.95 -9.05 22.16
N TYR A 52 -0.58 -7.92 21.55
CA TYR A 52 0.44 -7.89 20.50
C TYR A 52 1.77 -7.38 21.08
N SER A 53 2.87 -8.04 20.72
CA SER A 53 4.23 -7.55 20.94
C SER A 53 5.07 -7.84 19.70
N GLY A 54 5.90 -6.88 19.28
CA GLY A 54 6.84 -7.09 18.18
C GLY A 54 8.21 -6.51 18.50
N LYS A 55 9.22 -7.02 17.80
CA LYS A 55 10.60 -6.54 17.80
C LYS A 55 11.09 -6.53 16.36
N SER A 56 11.85 -5.53 15.98
CA SER A 56 12.57 -5.52 14.71
C SER A 56 13.98 -4.99 14.93
N GLY A 57 14.94 -5.53 14.18
CA GLY A 57 16.35 -5.18 14.32
C GLY A 57 17.09 -5.28 12.99
N PRO A 58 17.79 -4.23 12.55
CA PRO A 58 18.78 -4.35 11.50
C PRO A 58 20.07 -4.98 12.08
N ALA A 59 20.61 -5.98 11.38
CA ALA A 59 21.91 -6.57 11.69
C ALA A 59 22.85 -6.46 10.48
N GLU A 60 24.03 -5.84 10.66
CA GLU A 60 25.13 -5.93 9.69
C GLU A 60 25.92 -7.21 10.00
N GLY A 61 25.73 -8.24 9.18
CA GLY A 61 26.50 -9.47 9.29
C GLY A 61 27.81 -9.39 8.50
N ARG A 62 28.92 -9.78 9.15
CA ARG A 62 30.19 -10.09 8.45
C ARG A 62 30.34 -11.61 8.39
N GLY A 63 30.52 -12.15 7.19
CA GLY A 63 30.87 -13.56 7.01
C GLY A 63 32.29 -13.87 7.50
N GLY A 64 32.45 -14.22 8.78
CA GLY A 64 33.74 -14.58 9.37
C GLY A 64 33.68 -14.89 10.87
N ARG A 65 34.50 -15.83 11.34
CA ARG A 65 34.47 -16.39 12.71
C ARG A 65 34.52 -15.33 13.82
N ARG A 66 33.88 -15.65 14.96
CA ARG A 66 33.91 -14.87 16.21
C ARG A 66 35.34 -14.40 16.57
N HIS A 67 35.59 -13.11 16.42
CA HIS A 67 36.49 -12.36 17.29
C HIS A 67 35.84 -11.00 17.56
N GLY A 68 35.67 -10.66 18.85
CA GLY A 68 34.98 -9.45 19.25
C GLY A 68 35.88 -8.23 19.13
N THR A 69 35.42 -7.21 18.41
CA THR A 69 35.96 -5.85 18.54
C THR A 69 34.86 -4.81 18.32
N ARG A 70 34.97 -3.69 19.05
CA ARG A 70 34.06 -2.54 19.12
C ARG A 70 33.30 -2.21 17.81
N VAL A 71 31.99 -2.10 17.93
CA VAL A 71 31.16 -1.28 17.03
C VAL A 71 31.55 0.19 17.23
N VAL A 72 31.83 0.90 16.15
CA VAL A 72 31.97 2.37 16.18
C VAL A 72 30.57 2.97 16.15
N GLN A 73 30.20 3.70 17.20
CA GLN A 73 28.96 4.48 17.26
C GLN A 73 28.97 5.55 16.17
N ALA A 74 27.94 5.55 15.32
CA ALA A 74 27.65 6.66 14.43
C ALA A 74 26.50 7.50 15.01
N GLY A 75 26.84 8.65 15.59
CA GLY A 75 25.95 9.80 15.79
C GLY A 75 24.55 9.53 16.37
N GLY A 76 24.48 9.22 17.67
CA GLY A 76 23.26 9.53 18.42
C GLY A 76 23.17 11.04 18.64
N ALA A 77 22.03 11.65 18.29
CA ALA A 77 21.70 12.99 18.75
C ALA A 77 20.86 12.85 20.03
N ASP A 78 21.47 13.13 21.18
CA ASP A 78 20.76 13.17 22.46
C ASP A 78 19.71 14.28 22.46
N VAL A 79 18.50 13.94 22.91
CA VAL A 79 17.45 14.91 23.23
C VAL A 79 16.87 14.53 24.59
N ASP A 80 17.52 15.02 25.65
CA ASP A 80 16.98 15.05 27.00
C ASP A 80 15.73 15.95 27.05
N LEU A 81 14.59 15.43 27.50
CA LEU A 81 13.55 16.25 28.15
C LEU A 81 12.85 15.45 29.28
N PRO A 82 12.48 16.12 30.40
CA PRO A 82 12.27 15.46 31.69
C PRO A 82 10.83 14.97 31.94
N ALA A 83 10.70 14.05 32.89
CA ALA A 83 9.41 13.51 33.35
C ALA A 83 8.82 14.29 34.53
N THR A 84 7.52 14.57 34.48
CA THR A 84 6.65 14.75 35.66
C THR A 84 5.20 14.35 35.35
N TRP A 85 4.59 13.54 36.22
CA TRP A 85 3.17 13.21 36.23
C TRP A 85 2.34 14.31 36.92
N PRO A 86 1.00 14.37 36.71
CA PRO A 86 0.13 13.81 37.75
C PRO A 86 -1.12 13.06 37.24
N SER A 87 -1.66 12.21 38.10
CA SER A 87 -2.88 11.42 37.91
C SER A 87 -4.17 12.23 38.19
N ARG A 88 -5.29 11.84 37.56
CA ARG A 88 -6.62 11.88 38.20
C ARG A 88 -7.68 11.03 37.51
N SER A 89 -8.58 10.51 38.33
CA SER A 89 -9.70 9.63 38.01
C SER A 89 -11.02 10.37 37.88
N SER A 90 -11.88 9.97 36.93
CA SER A 90 -13.35 10.07 37.10
C SER A 90 -14.11 9.21 36.08
N THR A 91 -14.92 8.27 36.59
CA THR A 91 -15.99 7.59 35.85
C THR A 91 -17.29 8.39 35.92
N PRO A 92 -18.13 8.36 34.86
CA PRO A 92 -19.58 8.42 35.03
C PRO A 92 -20.26 7.12 34.60
N ARG A 93 -21.35 6.80 35.30
CA ARG A 93 -22.19 5.59 35.16
C ARG A 93 -23.55 6.01 34.61
N TRP A 94 -24.08 5.30 33.61
CA TRP A 94 -25.48 5.43 33.18
C TRP A 94 -26.11 4.07 32.88
N THR A 95 -27.41 3.96 33.15
CA THR A 95 -28.20 2.73 33.25
C THR A 95 -28.98 2.38 31.98
N ALA A 96 -29.28 1.09 31.80
CA ALA A 96 -29.99 0.54 30.65
C ALA A 96 -31.53 0.63 30.73
N GLN A 97 -32.21 0.42 29.60
CA GLN A 97 -33.62 0.06 29.54
C GLN A 97 -33.88 -0.88 28.35
N GLN A 98 -34.87 -1.78 28.46
CA GLN A 98 -34.94 -3.05 27.72
C GLN A 98 -36.36 -3.40 27.24
N VAL A 99 -36.53 -3.68 25.93
CA VAL A 99 -37.68 -4.30 25.22
C VAL A 99 -37.11 -4.90 23.92
N GLY A 100 -37.57 -6.00 23.30
CA GLY A 100 -38.65 -6.97 23.56
C GLY A 100 -38.41 -8.27 22.75
N THR A 101 -39.45 -9.05 22.38
CA THR A 101 -39.27 -10.42 21.82
C THR A 101 -40.23 -10.87 20.69
N ALA A 102 -39.77 -11.88 19.90
CA ALA A 102 -40.52 -12.88 19.10
C ALA A 102 -40.91 -12.54 17.63
N PRO A 103 -41.25 -13.52 16.74
CA PRO A 103 -40.75 -14.91 16.57
C PRO A 103 -40.43 -15.30 15.08
N CYS A 104 -39.96 -16.54 14.84
CA CYS A 104 -39.45 -17.05 13.54
C CYS A 104 -40.49 -17.75 12.62
N ARG A 105 -40.21 -17.85 11.29
CA ARG A 105 -40.47 -19.03 10.43
C ARG A 105 -39.68 -18.97 9.07
N PRO A 106 -39.47 -20.10 8.35
CA PRO A 106 -38.43 -20.24 7.30
C PRO A 106 -38.96 -20.29 5.85
N LEU A 107 -38.05 -20.21 4.86
CA LEU A 107 -38.19 -20.81 3.51
C LEU A 107 -36.81 -20.99 2.83
N LEU A 108 -36.72 -21.91 1.85
CA LEU A 108 -35.49 -22.35 1.18
C LEU A 108 -35.27 -21.69 -0.19
N LEU A 109 -34.01 -21.43 -0.60
CA LEU A 109 -33.36 -22.04 -1.81
C LEU A 109 -32.02 -21.37 -2.25
N SER A 110 -31.00 -22.23 -2.45
CA SER A 110 -29.91 -22.19 -3.45
C SER A 110 -29.24 -20.88 -3.90
N SER A 111 -28.03 -20.61 -3.40
CA SER A 111 -26.77 -20.53 -4.19
C SER A 111 -25.56 -20.40 -3.23
N LEU A 112 -24.35 -20.77 -3.67
CA LEU A 112 -23.21 -21.08 -2.78
C LEU A 112 -21.92 -20.33 -3.21
N GLU A 113 -21.61 -19.20 -2.57
CA GLU A 113 -20.28 -18.55 -2.56
C GLU A 113 -20.04 -17.87 -1.18
N SER A 114 -18.86 -18.04 -0.59
CA SER A 114 -18.57 -17.73 0.84
C SER A 114 -17.60 -16.56 1.05
N PHE A 115 -17.75 -15.81 2.17
CA PHE A 115 -17.04 -14.56 2.48
C PHE A 115 -16.58 -14.44 3.95
N LEU A 116 -15.33 -14.02 4.19
CA LEU A 116 -14.72 -13.76 5.51
C LEU A 116 -14.58 -12.24 5.79
N ARG A 117 -14.80 -11.76 7.03
CA ARG A 117 -14.85 -10.31 7.39
C ARG A 117 -14.36 -10.01 8.81
N LEU A 118 -13.38 -9.10 8.97
CA LEU A 118 -12.87 -8.60 10.26
C LEU A 118 -13.15 -7.09 10.46
N CYS A 119 -13.38 -6.65 11.69
CA CYS A 119 -13.65 -5.25 12.06
C CYS A 119 -12.68 -4.74 13.14
N TRP A 120 -12.18 -3.50 12.99
CA TRP A 120 -11.25 -2.85 13.92
C TRP A 120 -11.70 -1.42 14.29
N TYR A 121 -11.49 -1.02 15.55
CA TYR A 121 -11.77 0.32 16.08
C TYR A 121 -10.48 1.03 16.52
N ASP A 122 -10.43 2.36 16.40
CA ASP A 122 -9.31 3.21 16.83
C ASP A 122 -9.78 4.67 17.03
N ARG A 123 -9.07 5.45 17.86
CA ARG A 123 -9.37 6.85 18.16
C ARG A 123 -8.08 7.69 18.08
N CYS A 124 -7.74 8.13 16.86
CA CYS A 124 -6.42 8.69 16.55
C CYS A 124 -6.39 10.24 16.59
N ASP A 125 -6.37 10.83 17.80
CA ASP A 125 -6.36 12.29 18.00
C ASP A 125 -4.97 12.95 17.84
N ARG A 126 -4.52 12.98 16.57
CA ARG A 126 -3.29 13.58 15.97
C ARG A 126 -2.18 12.56 15.66
N CYS A 127 -1.88 12.39 14.38
CA CYS A 127 -0.69 11.70 13.92
C CYS A 127 0.55 12.59 14.16
N LYS A 128 1.22 12.38 15.29
CA LYS A 128 2.60 12.82 15.54
C LYS A 128 3.47 11.59 15.77
N ASN A 129 4.77 11.70 15.47
CA ASN A 129 5.74 10.61 15.62
C ASN A 129 5.77 10.10 17.06
N VAL A 130 5.36 8.85 17.27
CA VAL A 130 5.55 8.11 18.53
C VAL A 130 6.29 6.82 18.18
N SER A 131 7.56 6.76 18.57
CA SER A 131 8.50 5.66 18.26
C SER A 131 8.53 4.54 19.32
N VAL A 132 7.58 4.54 20.27
CA VAL A 132 7.48 3.54 21.35
C VAL A 132 6.01 3.14 21.54
N ILE A 133 5.67 1.88 21.28
CA ILE A 133 4.33 1.34 21.55
C ILE A 133 4.38 0.55 22.86
N ASP A 134 4.06 1.23 23.96
CA ASP A 134 3.84 0.58 25.25
C ASP A 134 2.37 0.11 25.34
N ARG A 135 2.18 -1.22 25.44
CA ARG A 135 0.89 -1.95 25.63
C ARG A 135 -0.38 -1.34 25.01
N ALA A 136 -0.47 -1.35 23.69
CA ALA A 136 -1.77 -1.19 23.02
C ALA A 136 -2.65 -2.44 23.26
N LYS A 137 -3.83 -2.26 23.87
CA LYS A 137 -4.88 -3.29 23.96
C LYS A 137 -5.74 -3.24 22.70
N TRP A 138 -5.83 -4.36 21.99
CA TRP A 138 -6.69 -4.49 20.81
C TRP A 138 -7.81 -5.49 21.08
N SER A 139 -9.06 -5.05 20.98
CA SER A 139 -10.26 -5.90 21.05
C SER A 139 -10.64 -6.39 19.66
N ALA A 140 -10.54 -7.70 19.42
CA ALA A 140 -11.02 -8.31 18.19
C ALA A 140 -12.46 -8.82 18.37
N ALA A 141 -13.35 -8.31 17.53
CA ALA A 141 -14.70 -8.85 17.39
C ALA A 141 -14.65 -10.28 16.81
N PRO A 142 -15.64 -11.16 17.11
CA PRO A 142 -15.64 -12.51 16.58
C PRO A 142 -15.98 -12.48 15.10
N ALA A 143 -15.03 -12.89 14.27
CA ALA A 143 -15.29 -13.28 12.90
C ALA A 143 -15.21 -14.80 12.80
N VAL A 144 -16.23 -15.42 12.20
CA VAL A 144 -16.14 -16.83 11.80
C VAL A 144 -15.05 -16.93 10.73
N PHE A 145 -14.00 -17.71 11.02
CA PHE A 145 -12.84 -17.86 10.15
C PHE A 145 -13.02 -19.07 9.21
N THR A 146 -13.54 -18.83 8.00
CA THR A 146 -13.53 -19.80 6.89
C THR A 146 -13.21 -19.15 5.55
N GLU A 147 -12.21 -19.71 4.87
CA GLU A 147 -11.91 -19.63 3.43
C GLU A 147 -11.65 -18.23 2.81
N ARG A 148 -10.37 -18.00 2.47
CA ARG A 148 -9.79 -16.80 1.81
C ARG A 148 -10.17 -15.44 2.44
N ALA A 149 -9.18 -14.79 3.02
CA ALA A 149 -9.34 -13.41 3.48
C ALA A 149 -9.50 -12.45 2.28
N HIS A 150 -10.69 -11.89 2.17
CA HIS A 150 -11.10 -10.83 1.25
C HIS A 150 -11.63 -9.66 2.12
N PRO A 151 -11.85 -8.45 1.56
CA PRO A 151 -11.38 -7.22 2.18
C PRO A 151 -11.93 -6.85 3.59
N ALA A 152 -11.02 -6.33 4.43
CA ALA A 152 -11.22 -6.00 5.85
C ALA A 152 -11.98 -4.68 6.05
N ARG A 153 -12.66 -4.51 7.20
CA ARG A 153 -13.43 -3.29 7.51
C ARG A 153 -12.76 -2.39 8.55
N VAL A 154 -12.60 -1.12 8.18
CA VAL A 154 -11.93 -0.07 8.97
C VAL A 154 -12.86 1.11 9.21
N HIS A 155 -12.94 1.58 10.46
CA HIS A 155 -13.65 2.79 10.89
C HIS A 155 -12.79 4.06 10.65
N SER A 156 -13.42 5.19 10.32
CA SER A 156 -12.75 6.46 9.98
C SER A 156 -13.34 7.60 10.82
N PRO A 157 -12.51 8.41 11.49
CA PRO A 157 -11.99 9.61 10.82
C PRO A 157 -10.48 9.84 11.04
N ARG A 158 -9.80 10.38 10.01
CA ARG A 158 -8.32 10.55 9.88
C ARG A 158 -7.54 9.24 9.71
N ARG A 159 -7.52 8.77 8.46
CA ARG A 159 -6.72 7.64 8.01
C ARG A 159 -5.25 8.01 7.86
N CYS A 160 -4.41 7.59 8.80
CA CYS A 160 -2.97 7.54 8.59
C CYS A 160 -2.61 6.11 8.11
N PRO A 161 -2.18 5.90 6.84
CA PRO A 161 -2.03 4.56 6.24
C PRO A 161 -1.18 3.59 7.07
N TRP A 162 -0.17 4.09 7.78
CA TRP A 162 0.67 3.28 8.68
C TRP A 162 -0.15 2.51 9.75
N SER A 163 -1.16 3.14 10.35
CA SER A 163 -2.01 2.52 11.40
C SER A 163 -2.93 1.45 10.80
N ILE A 164 -3.39 1.67 9.57
CA ILE A 164 -4.16 0.69 8.81
C ILE A 164 -3.28 -0.51 8.45
N ASN A 165 -2.04 -0.28 7.99
CA ASN A 165 -1.11 -1.35 7.64
C ASN A 165 -0.69 -2.19 8.86
N MET A 166 -0.54 -1.58 10.04
CA MET A 166 -0.32 -2.34 11.28
C MET A 166 -1.51 -3.28 11.59
N LYS A 167 -2.75 -2.82 11.43
CA LYS A 167 -3.95 -3.66 11.61
C LYS A 167 -4.04 -4.77 10.55
N LYS A 168 -3.67 -4.49 9.30
CA LYS A 168 -3.56 -5.51 8.22
C LYS A 168 -2.52 -6.58 8.54
N GLY A 169 -1.39 -6.21 9.14
CA GLY A 169 -0.39 -7.15 9.64
C GLY A 169 -0.92 -8.07 10.73
N ILE A 170 -1.66 -7.54 11.72
CA ILE A 170 -2.29 -8.36 12.77
C ILE A 170 -3.37 -9.29 12.17
N ALA A 171 -4.18 -8.81 11.22
CA ALA A 171 -5.16 -9.64 10.52
C ALA A 171 -4.52 -10.77 9.70
N THR A 172 -3.37 -10.49 9.05
CA THR A 172 -2.56 -11.50 8.32
C THR A 172 -2.06 -12.61 9.24
N ALA A 173 -1.67 -12.30 10.47
CA ALA A 173 -1.20 -13.31 11.44
C ALA A 173 -2.31 -14.29 11.83
N LEU A 174 -3.56 -13.83 11.94
CA LEU A 174 -4.75 -14.65 12.26
C LEU A 174 -5.29 -15.48 11.07
N GLN A 175 -4.89 -15.13 9.84
CA GLN A 175 -5.34 -15.80 8.62
C GLN A 175 -4.80 -17.23 8.52
N ASN A 176 -5.64 -18.17 8.09
CA ASN A 176 -5.23 -19.56 7.83
C ASN A 176 -6.15 -20.23 6.80
N SER A 177 -5.66 -20.39 5.57
CA SER A 177 -6.40 -20.95 4.43
C SER A 177 -6.56 -22.48 4.39
N LEU A 178 -6.02 -23.26 5.33
CA LEU A 178 -6.21 -24.72 5.33
C LEU A 178 -7.70 -25.12 5.47
N PRO A 179 -8.18 -26.16 4.75
CA PRO A 179 -9.58 -26.62 4.85
C PRO A 179 -9.88 -27.31 6.19
N SER A 180 -8.88 -27.92 6.84
CA SER A 180 -9.03 -28.54 8.16
C SER A 180 -7.74 -28.40 8.99
N LEU A 181 -7.82 -28.67 10.30
CA LEU A 181 -6.66 -28.81 11.19
C LEU A 181 -6.22 -30.28 11.37
N SER A 182 -6.64 -31.19 10.47
CA SER A 182 -6.17 -32.57 10.52
C SER A 182 -4.72 -32.69 10.02
N PRO A 183 -3.90 -33.62 10.55
CA PRO A 183 -2.55 -33.88 10.02
C PRO A 183 -2.53 -34.27 8.52
N LEU A 184 -3.65 -34.77 7.99
CA LEU A 184 -3.84 -35.00 6.54
C LEU A 184 -3.78 -33.71 5.70
N SER A 185 -3.85 -32.55 6.35
CA SER A 185 -3.70 -31.23 5.74
C SER A 185 -2.27 -30.65 5.86
N SER A 186 -1.30 -31.40 6.39
CA SER A 186 0.12 -31.03 6.38
C SER A 186 0.72 -31.14 4.98
N GLY A 187 1.78 -30.37 4.69
CA GLY A 187 2.44 -30.30 3.39
C GLY A 187 1.69 -29.52 2.30
N PHE A 188 0.42 -29.14 2.50
CA PHE A 188 -0.32 -28.37 1.49
C PHE A 188 0.31 -26.98 1.26
N THR A 189 0.34 -26.57 -0.01
CA THR A 189 0.70 -25.21 -0.41
C THR A 189 -0.52 -24.50 -1.00
N LEU A 190 -0.96 -23.42 -0.38
CA LEU A 190 -2.15 -22.66 -0.76
C LEU A 190 -1.81 -21.18 -0.96
N THR A 191 -2.43 -20.52 -1.93
CA THR A 191 -2.24 -19.07 -2.13
C THR A 191 -3.03 -18.26 -1.09
N GLU A 192 -2.33 -17.52 -0.24
CA GLU A 192 -2.91 -16.51 0.66
C GLU A 192 -2.77 -15.12 0.05
N THR A 193 -3.78 -14.25 0.19
CA THR A 193 -3.62 -12.79 0.04
C THR A 193 -3.37 -12.20 1.42
N ASP A 194 -2.33 -11.40 1.59
CA ASP A 194 -1.95 -10.79 2.87
C ASP A 194 -1.31 -9.40 2.68
N VAL A 195 -0.66 -8.88 3.71
CA VAL A 195 0.03 -7.57 3.67
C VAL A 195 1.25 -7.54 2.72
N VAL A 196 1.89 -8.68 2.44
CA VAL A 196 3.05 -8.81 1.54
C VAL A 196 2.62 -8.98 0.08
N GLY A 197 1.51 -9.69 -0.18
CA GLY A 197 0.98 -9.90 -1.52
C GLY A 197 0.05 -11.12 -1.63
N LYS A 198 -0.02 -11.70 -2.82
CA LYS A 198 -0.61 -13.02 -3.10
C LYS A 198 0.48 -14.08 -3.11
N CYS A 199 0.68 -14.74 -1.97
CA CYS A 199 1.83 -15.59 -1.69
C CYS A 199 1.44 -17.09 -1.65
N PRO A 200 2.17 -17.99 -2.35
CA PRO A 200 2.08 -19.42 -2.10
C PRO A 200 2.62 -19.68 -0.68
N THR A 201 1.76 -20.23 0.17
CA THR A 201 2.00 -20.47 1.59
C THR A 201 2.00 -21.96 1.84
N LYS A 202 3.14 -22.50 2.27
CA LYS A 202 3.27 -23.90 2.68
C LYS A 202 2.84 -24.04 4.14
N TYR A 203 2.14 -25.12 4.45
CA TYR A 203 1.63 -25.42 5.78
C TYR A 203 2.21 -26.74 6.29
N GLU A 204 2.59 -26.76 7.55
CA GLU A 204 2.82 -27.99 8.31
C GLU A 204 1.96 -27.99 9.59
N ILE A 205 1.53 -29.17 10.03
CA ILE A 205 0.60 -29.35 11.15
C ILE A 205 1.17 -30.38 12.12
N GLU A 206 1.38 -29.95 13.35
CA GLU A 206 1.80 -30.79 14.48
C GLU A 206 0.67 -30.83 15.52
N THR A 207 0.47 -31.97 16.18
CA THR A 207 -0.63 -32.17 17.15
C THR A 207 -0.10 -32.66 18.50
N GLU A 208 -0.32 -31.86 19.54
CA GLU A 208 0.10 -32.08 20.92
C GLU A 208 -1.14 -32.21 21.84
N GLY A 209 -1.81 -33.37 21.81
CA GLY A 209 -3.06 -33.56 22.56
C GLY A 209 -4.21 -32.70 22.04
N GLU A 210 -4.75 -31.81 22.87
CA GLU A 210 -5.80 -30.82 22.48
C GLU A 210 -5.23 -29.59 21.74
N LYS A 211 -3.90 -29.47 21.67
CA LYS A 211 -3.22 -28.37 20.99
C LYS A 211 -2.84 -28.78 19.57
N VAL A 212 -3.16 -27.94 18.59
CA VAL A 212 -2.69 -28.05 17.21
C VAL A 212 -1.74 -26.87 16.95
N ILE A 213 -0.55 -27.16 16.42
CA ILE A 213 0.41 -26.16 15.97
C ILE A 213 0.39 -26.16 14.45
N VAL A 214 0.10 -25.01 13.85
CA VAL A 214 0.18 -24.82 12.40
C VAL A 214 1.38 -23.93 12.09
N VAL A 215 2.37 -24.46 11.38
CA VAL A 215 3.50 -23.69 10.86
C VAL A 215 3.19 -23.26 9.44
N LYS A 216 3.23 -21.95 9.16
CA LYS A 216 3.07 -21.36 7.83
C LYS A 216 4.42 -20.84 7.34
N GLU A 217 4.89 -21.30 6.20
CA GLU A 217 6.11 -20.82 5.55
C GLU A 217 5.74 -20.07 4.24
N LYS A 218 6.32 -18.90 4.02
CA LYS A 218 6.18 -18.13 2.77
C LYS A 218 7.53 -17.71 2.26
N ASN A 219 7.81 -17.99 0.99
CA ASN A 219 8.92 -17.36 0.28
C ASN A 219 8.39 -16.15 -0.48
N HIS A 220 8.76 -14.95 -0.02
CA HIS A 220 8.22 -13.71 -0.55
C HIS A 220 8.67 -13.41 -1.99
N ARG A 221 9.66 -14.14 -2.52
CA ARG A 221 10.09 -14.06 -3.93
C ARG A 221 9.10 -14.72 -4.90
N HIS A 222 8.18 -15.54 -4.39
CA HIS A 222 7.11 -16.19 -5.17
C HIS A 222 5.75 -15.49 -5.03
N CYS A 223 5.67 -14.37 -4.28
CA CYS A 223 4.43 -13.62 -4.15
C CYS A 223 4.12 -12.82 -5.41
N GLN A 224 2.92 -13.01 -5.94
CA GLN A 224 2.31 -12.14 -6.94
C GLN A 224 1.69 -10.91 -6.24
N GLU A 225 1.45 -9.82 -6.96
CA GLU A 225 0.93 -8.56 -6.37
C GLU A 225 1.78 -8.01 -5.18
N ARG A 226 3.00 -8.53 -4.99
CA ARG A 226 4.02 -7.89 -4.15
C ARG A 226 4.37 -6.56 -4.80
N PHE A 227 4.09 -5.47 -4.11
CA PHE A 227 4.44 -4.13 -4.58
C PHE A 227 5.96 -3.99 -4.67
N PRO A 228 6.54 -3.80 -5.86
CA PRO A 228 7.97 -3.61 -5.98
C PRO A 228 8.37 -2.27 -5.35
N THR A 229 9.31 -2.32 -4.42
CA THR A 229 10.06 -1.14 -4.02
C THR A 229 11.02 -0.72 -5.14
N PRO A 230 11.48 0.54 -5.19
CA PRO A 230 12.51 0.97 -6.13
C PRO A 230 13.82 0.15 -6.03
N ALA A 231 14.09 -0.49 -4.89
CA ALA A 231 15.23 -1.39 -4.70
C ALA A 231 15.02 -2.79 -5.30
N GLU A 232 13.76 -3.23 -5.46
CA GLU A 232 13.38 -4.53 -6.03
C GLU A 232 13.09 -4.48 -7.53
N THR A 233 12.95 -3.27 -8.09
CA THR A 233 12.67 -3.08 -9.52
C THR A 233 13.92 -3.48 -10.32
N PRO A 234 13.92 -4.60 -11.06
CA PRO A 234 15.09 -5.04 -11.80
C PRO A 234 15.16 -4.20 -13.07
N ALA A 235 15.92 -3.12 -13.04
CA ALA A 235 16.31 -2.38 -14.24
C ALA A 235 17.51 -3.10 -14.88
N PRO A 236 17.37 -3.85 -16.00
CA PRO A 236 18.43 -4.74 -16.50
C PRO A 236 19.75 -4.05 -16.85
N TRP A 237 19.71 -2.73 -17.08
CA TRP A 237 20.86 -1.88 -17.38
C TRP A 237 21.49 -1.22 -16.14
N LEU A 238 20.78 -1.11 -15.01
CA LEU A 238 21.43 -0.85 -13.73
C LEU A 238 21.83 -2.20 -13.13
N LYS A 239 23.10 -2.33 -12.74
CA LYS A 239 23.47 -3.29 -11.70
C LYS A 239 22.87 -2.78 -10.38
N ALA A 240 21.57 -3.03 -10.19
CA ALA A 240 20.80 -2.51 -9.07
C ALA A 240 21.52 -2.89 -7.77
N PRO A 241 21.74 -1.95 -6.81
CA PRO A 241 22.88 -2.10 -5.90
C PRO A 241 22.74 -3.24 -4.87
N LEU A 242 21.56 -3.84 -4.77
CA LEU A 242 21.07 -4.59 -3.62
C LEU A 242 20.08 -5.71 -4.03
N PRO A 243 20.51 -6.77 -4.76
CA PRO A 243 19.66 -7.93 -4.97
C PRO A 243 19.23 -8.56 -3.63
N ILE A 244 17.93 -8.71 -3.43
CA ILE A 244 17.37 -9.46 -2.30
C ILE A 244 17.69 -10.95 -2.52
N GLU A 245 18.53 -11.50 -1.65
CA GLU A 245 18.94 -12.91 -1.70
C GLU A 245 17.84 -13.80 -1.11
N GLU A 246 17.42 -13.45 0.11
CA GLU A 246 16.40 -14.16 0.88
C GLU A 246 15.33 -13.18 1.37
N SER A 247 14.07 -13.57 1.26
CA SER A 247 12.92 -12.82 1.76
C SER A 247 11.84 -13.85 2.07
N ARG A 248 11.65 -14.15 3.36
CA ARG A 248 10.74 -15.20 3.82
C ARG A 248 10.03 -14.82 5.11
N SER A 249 8.93 -15.50 5.40
CA SER A 249 8.28 -15.47 6.71
C SER A 249 7.92 -16.88 7.18
N GLU A 250 8.03 -17.08 8.49
CA GLU A 250 7.60 -18.29 9.19
C GLU A 250 6.66 -17.88 10.33
N CYS A 251 5.43 -18.41 10.34
CA CYS A 251 4.43 -18.12 11.38
C CYS A 251 3.94 -19.42 12.03
N LYS A 252 4.08 -19.56 13.34
CA LYS A 252 3.53 -20.66 14.13
C LYS A 252 2.26 -20.20 14.82
N GLN A 253 1.15 -20.87 14.53
CA GLN A 253 -0.16 -20.64 15.13
C GLN A 253 -0.47 -21.79 16.07
N GLU A 254 -0.45 -21.53 17.37
CA GLU A 254 -0.91 -22.48 18.39
C GLU A 254 -2.43 -22.32 18.57
N ILE A 255 -3.15 -23.42 18.42
CA ILE A 255 -4.62 -23.49 18.51
C ILE A 255 -4.96 -24.51 19.58
N THR A 256 -5.75 -24.12 20.58
CA THR A 256 -6.23 -25.02 21.63
C THR A 256 -7.74 -24.85 21.74
N ASN A 257 -8.48 -25.96 21.73
CA ASN A 257 -9.95 -25.95 21.74
C ASN A 257 -10.57 -25.01 20.69
N GLY A 258 -9.95 -24.96 19.50
CA GLY A 258 -10.38 -24.15 18.36
C GLY A 258 -10.11 -22.65 18.46
N ILE A 259 -9.38 -22.17 19.48
CA ILE A 259 -9.03 -20.75 19.66
C ILE A 259 -7.51 -20.61 19.52
N TYR A 260 -7.04 -19.60 18.79
CA TYR A 260 -5.62 -19.24 18.76
C TYR A 260 -5.16 -18.82 20.17
N THR A 261 -4.24 -19.56 20.77
CA THR A 261 -3.66 -19.24 22.10
C THR A 261 -2.43 -18.36 21.96
N THR A 262 -1.52 -18.72 21.05
CA THR A 262 -0.34 -17.94 20.68
C THR A 262 -0.16 -17.97 19.16
N ILE A 263 0.25 -16.85 18.57
CA ILE A 263 0.78 -16.82 17.20
C ILE A 263 2.13 -16.12 17.25
N THR A 264 3.20 -16.78 16.80
CA THR A 264 4.54 -16.19 16.66
C THR A 264 4.92 -16.16 15.18
N CYS A 265 5.33 -15.00 14.67
CA CYS A 265 5.82 -14.85 13.30
C CYS A 265 7.23 -14.26 13.29
N GLN A 266 8.08 -14.77 12.40
CA GLN A 266 9.39 -14.23 12.09
C GLN A 266 9.47 -13.89 10.60
N ASP A 267 9.70 -12.61 10.28
CA ASP A 267 9.92 -12.10 8.92
C ASP A 267 11.40 -11.78 8.73
N LYS A 268 12.05 -12.48 7.80
CA LYS A 268 13.49 -12.34 7.55
C LYS A 268 13.78 -11.91 6.11
N ASN A 269 14.53 -10.83 5.97
CA ASN A 269 14.97 -10.28 4.68
C ASN A 269 16.48 -10.08 4.69
N ILE A 270 17.19 -10.71 3.75
CA ILE A 270 18.63 -10.55 3.54
C ILE A 270 18.88 -9.89 2.19
N VAL A 271 19.65 -8.81 2.25
CA VAL A 271 20.06 -8.01 1.09
C VAL A 271 21.58 -8.00 1.02
N ARG A 272 22.16 -8.42 -0.12
CA ARG A 272 23.60 -8.29 -0.34
C ARG A 272 23.91 -7.13 -1.29
N PRO A 273 24.76 -6.17 -0.89
CA PRO A 273 25.30 -5.19 -1.82
C PRO A 273 26.08 -5.87 -2.95
N ALA A 274 25.94 -5.38 -4.17
CA ALA A 274 26.79 -5.79 -5.30
C ALA A 274 28.29 -5.48 -5.06
N PHE A 275 28.59 -4.60 -4.09
CA PHE A 275 29.94 -4.17 -3.71
C PHE A 275 30.37 -4.82 -2.39
N GLY A 276 31.11 -5.93 -2.49
CA GLY A 276 31.71 -6.63 -1.35
C GLY A 276 30.95 -7.88 -0.91
N MET A 277 31.31 -9.03 -1.49
CA MET A 277 30.70 -10.37 -1.33
C MET A 277 30.46 -10.85 0.13
N TYR A 278 31.15 -10.24 1.11
CA TYR A 278 31.20 -10.66 2.51
C TYR A 278 30.28 -9.87 3.45
N LYS A 279 29.60 -8.83 2.95
CA LYS A 279 28.65 -8.02 3.71
C LYS A 279 27.22 -8.35 3.29
N TYR A 280 26.34 -8.41 4.27
CA TYR A 280 24.91 -8.45 4.05
C TYR A 280 24.19 -7.59 5.10
N VAL A 281 23.04 -7.05 4.70
CA VAL A 281 22.11 -6.40 5.61
C VAL A 281 20.98 -7.39 5.86
N GLU A 282 20.79 -7.77 7.11
CA GLU A 282 19.67 -8.57 7.56
C GLU A 282 18.68 -7.68 8.31
N ALA A 283 17.41 -7.74 7.90
CA ALA A 283 16.30 -7.23 8.67
C ALA A 283 15.50 -8.43 9.18
N ASP A 284 15.50 -8.60 10.50
CA ASP A 284 14.73 -9.61 11.20
C ASP A 284 13.64 -8.92 12.03
N GLN A 285 12.42 -9.45 11.94
CA GLN A 285 11.25 -8.96 12.67
C GLN A 285 10.53 -10.15 13.31
N GLU A 286 10.45 -10.13 14.63
CA GLU A 286 9.62 -11.06 15.40
C GLU A 286 8.31 -10.36 15.79
N SER A 287 7.19 -11.06 15.69
CA SER A 287 5.92 -10.63 16.28
C SER A 287 5.23 -11.76 17.01
N THR A 288 4.43 -11.41 18.01
CA THR A 288 3.68 -12.36 18.83
C THR A 288 2.31 -11.81 19.17
N LEU A 289 1.28 -12.60 18.91
CA LEU A 289 -0.07 -12.44 19.45
C LEU A 289 -0.29 -13.47 20.56
N ARG A 290 -0.82 -13.06 21.71
CA ARG A 290 -1.22 -13.97 22.80
C ARG A 290 -2.65 -13.69 23.21
N PHE A 291 -3.46 -14.75 23.30
CA PHE A 291 -4.80 -14.66 23.85
C PHE A 291 -4.77 -14.22 25.32
N ILE A 292 -5.66 -13.30 25.68
CA ILE A 292 -5.82 -12.78 27.06
C ILE A 292 -7.13 -13.24 27.65
N SER A 293 -8.24 -13.00 26.94
CA SER A 293 -9.59 -13.15 27.50
C SER A 293 -10.66 -13.17 26.42
N GLU A 294 -11.74 -13.87 26.73
CA GLU A 294 -13.01 -13.86 26.01
C GLU A 294 -14.05 -13.13 26.87
N SER A 295 -14.92 -12.31 26.27
CA SER A 295 -16.02 -11.65 26.97
C SER A 295 -17.29 -11.61 26.14
N SER A 296 -18.45 -11.69 26.79
CA SER A 296 -19.77 -11.46 26.16
C SER A 296 -20.10 -9.98 25.96
N ASP A 297 -19.10 -9.09 26.10
CA ASP A 297 -19.27 -7.66 25.87
C ASP A 297 -19.06 -7.35 24.39
N ALA A 298 -20.19 -7.19 23.68
CA ALA A 298 -20.23 -6.81 22.27
C ALA A 298 -20.26 -5.28 22.05
N SER A 299 -20.18 -4.45 23.11
CA SER A 299 -20.37 -2.99 23.02
C SER A 299 -19.42 -2.28 22.03
N ALA A 300 -18.20 -2.81 21.86
CA ALA A 300 -17.23 -2.32 20.87
C ALA A 300 -17.71 -2.41 19.41
N ILE A 301 -18.66 -3.32 19.12
CA ILE A 301 -19.22 -3.56 17.79
C ILE A 301 -20.48 -2.70 17.59
N THR A 302 -21.37 -2.68 18.59
CA THR A 302 -22.63 -1.91 18.54
C THR A 302 -22.42 -0.39 18.61
N ALA A 303 -21.26 0.09 19.06
CA ALA A 303 -20.94 1.51 19.11
C ALA A 303 -20.64 2.16 17.74
N ILE A 304 -20.56 1.40 16.64
CA ILE A 304 -20.18 1.93 15.31
C ILE A 304 -21.42 2.13 14.43
N PRO A 305 -21.74 3.38 14.03
CA PRO A 305 -22.89 3.67 13.16
C PRO A 305 -22.88 2.91 11.82
N PRO A 306 -24.05 2.48 11.32
CA PRO A 306 -24.18 1.83 10.03
C PRO A 306 -23.71 2.76 8.89
N GLY A 307 -22.95 2.21 7.94
CA GLY A 307 -22.42 2.96 6.79
C GLY A 307 -21.01 3.57 6.98
N GLN A 308 -20.43 3.53 8.18
CA GLN A 308 -19.08 4.07 8.43
C GLN A 308 -17.92 3.11 8.12
N PHE A 309 -18.22 1.86 7.75
CA PHE A 309 -17.20 0.89 7.36
C PHE A 309 -16.96 0.91 5.85
N GLN A 310 -15.71 1.11 5.46
CA GLN A 310 -15.26 0.79 4.11
C GLN A 310 -14.52 -0.55 4.10
N ILE A 311 -14.59 -1.21 2.96
CA ILE A 311 -14.05 -2.53 2.68
C ILE A 311 -12.71 -2.34 1.96
N GLU A 312 -11.59 -2.75 2.57
CA GLU A 312 -10.22 -2.54 2.07
C GLU A 312 -9.44 -3.84 1.90
N SER A 313 -8.64 -3.95 0.83
CA SER A 313 -7.73 -5.08 0.63
C SER A 313 -6.75 -5.24 1.79
N LEU A 314 -6.38 -6.48 2.15
CA LEU A 314 -5.33 -6.77 3.14
C LEU A 314 -3.93 -6.36 2.68
N LEU A 315 -3.74 -6.14 1.37
CA LEU A 315 -2.51 -5.61 0.80
C LEU A 315 -2.07 -4.31 1.50
N TYR A 316 -0.76 -4.15 1.68
CA TYR A 316 -0.17 -2.94 2.27
C TYR A 316 -0.57 -1.70 1.46
N ASN A 317 -1.08 -0.67 2.14
CA ASN A 317 -1.30 0.63 1.51
C ASN A 317 0.01 1.42 1.47
N HIS A 318 0.57 1.63 0.28
CA HIS A 318 1.82 2.36 0.07
C HIS A 318 1.65 3.88 -0.14
N GLU A 319 0.44 4.43 0.02
CA GLU A 319 0.19 5.87 0.02
C GLU A 319 0.97 6.56 1.15
N MET A 320 1.75 7.57 0.80
CA MET A 320 2.39 8.45 1.77
C MET A 320 1.51 9.67 2.02
N VAL A 321 1.21 9.94 3.29
CA VAL A 321 0.60 11.22 3.69
C VAL A 321 1.56 12.33 3.31
N LYS A 322 1.06 13.34 2.58
CA LYS A 322 1.86 14.52 2.24
C LYS A 322 1.82 15.54 3.39
N GLU A 323 2.96 16.13 3.69
CA GLU A 323 3.22 17.02 4.82
C GLU A 323 3.62 18.43 4.30
N PRO A 324 2.66 19.34 4.05
CA PRO A 324 2.95 20.71 3.63
C PRO A 324 3.89 21.47 4.57
N GLU A 325 3.87 21.14 5.87
CA GLU A 325 4.70 21.73 6.92
C GLU A 325 6.21 21.49 6.76
N LEU A 326 6.63 20.57 5.89
CA LEU A 326 8.05 20.34 5.57
C LEU A 326 8.59 21.33 4.53
N ALA A 327 7.75 22.16 3.91
CA ALA A 327 8.19 23.14 2.91
C ALA A 327 9.33 24.09 3.39
N PRO A 328 9.33 24.60 4.64
CA PRO A 328 10.46 25.38 5.15
C PRO A 328 11.74 24.57 5.32
N GLU A 329 11.66 23.26 5.56
CA GLU A 329 12.83 22.37 5.63
C GLU A 329 13.40 22.11 4.24
N VAL A 330 12.55 21.94 3.21
CA VAL A 330 12.97 21.90 1.81
C VAL A 330 13.72 23.19 1.44
N ASP A 331 13.14 24.36 1.74
CA ASP A 331 13.78 25.66 1.51
C ASP A 331 15.14 25.79 2.22
N ALA A 332 15.26 25.28 3.45
CA ALA A 332 16.50 25.29 4.21
C ALA A 332 17.58 24.37 3.60
N VAL A 333 17.21 23.15 3.18
CA VAL A 333 18.13 22.21 2.54
C VAL A 333 18.58 22.71 1.17
N MET A 334 17.72 23.35 0.37
CA MET A 334 18.12 23.95 -0.92
C MET A 334 19.17 25.06 -0.75
N LYS A 335 19.06 25.89 0.29
CA LYS A 335 20.09 26.89 0.64
C LYS A 335 21.41 26.24 1.04
N GLN A 336 21.36 25.18 1.84
CA GLN A 336 22.56 24.43 2.24
C GLN A 336 23.24 23.76 1.03
N ILE A 337 22.47 23.14 0.13
CA ILE A 337 23.02 22.57 -1.12
C ILE A 337 23.73 23.64 -1.93
N CYS A 338 23.14 24.84 -2.10
CA CYS A 338 23.79 25.88 -2.89
C CYS A 338 25.07 26.42 -2.22
N GLN A 339 25.06 26.60 -0.90
CA GLN A 339 26.29 26.95 -0.15
C GLN A 339 27.39 25.89 -0.35
N LYS A 340 27.06 24.61 -0.14
CA LYS A 340 27.96 23.44 -0.25
C LYS A 340 28.36 23.07 -1.68
N THR A 341 27.88 23.81 -2.67
CA THR A 341 28.21 23.63 -4.09
C THR A 341 28.61 24.93 -4.79
N MET A 342 28.73 26.07 -4.09
CA MET A 342 28.91 27.37 -4.73
C MET A 342 30.19 27.44 -5.57
N GLU A 343 31.32 27.00 -5.00
CA GLU A 343 32.64 27.02 -5.63
C GLU A 343 33.08 25.59 -5.99
N THR A 344 33.23 24.73 -4.99
CA THR A 344 33.54 23.30 -5.13
C THR A 344 32.37 22.43 -4.67
N VAL A 345 32.39 21.13 -4.99
CA VAL A 345 31.44 20.18 -4.36
C VAL A 345 32.05 19.75 -3.02
N GLU A 346 31.44 20.16 -1.91
CA GLU A 346 31.83 19.67 -0.59
C GLU A 346 31.34 18.22 -0.36
N ILE A 347 32.04 17.50 0.53
CA ILE A 347 31.79 16.08 0.83
C ILE A 347 30.31 15.83 1.22
N ASP A 348 29.73 16.73 2.02
CA ASP A 348 28.36 16.61 2.53
C ASP A 348 27.27 16.95 1.50
N ALA A 349 27.63 17.52 0.33
CA ALA A 349 26.65 17.95 -0.67
C ALA A 349 25.79 16.78 -1.15
N ALA A 350 26.37 15.58 -1.32
CA ALA A 350 25.63 14.37 -1.69
C ALA A 350 24.61 13.94 -0.62
N ALA A 351 24.96 14.06 0.66
CA ALA A 351 24.05 13.77 1.77
C ALA A 351 22.90 14.78 1.85
N LEU A 352 23.17 16.05 1.58
CA LEU A 352 22.13 17.10 1.49
C LEU A 352 21.17 16.88 0.31
N VAL A 353 21.67 16.49 -0.87
CA VAL A 353 20.82 16.11 -2.01
C VAL A 353 19.97 14.89 -1.68
N ALA A 354 20.54 13.86 -1.03
CA ALA A 354 19.77 12.70 -0.56
C ALA A 354 18.67 13.12 0.43
N LYS A 355 18.97 14.02 1.39
CA LYS A 355 17.97 14.59 2.30
C LYS A 355 16.88 15.36 1.55
N ALA A 356 17.24 16.16 0.54
CA ALA A 356 16.28 16.86 -0.30
C ALA A 356 15.34 15.89 -1.03
N LEU A 357 15.85 14.79 -1.61
CA LEU A 357 15.01 13.75 -2.23
C LEU A 357 14.00 13.15 -1.22
N HIS A 358 14.43 12.87 0.01
CA HIS A 358 13.54 12.35 1.05
C HIS A 358 12.45 13.35 1.48
N LEU A 359 12.75 14.65 1.55
CA LEU A 359 11.77 15.70 1.85
C LEU A 359 10.82 15.94 0.67
N LEU A 360 11.34 16.02 -0.56
CA LEU A 360 10.57 16.21 -1.78
C LEU A 360 9.54 15.09 -2.02
N ARG A 361 9.82 13.87 -1.55
CA ARG A 361 8.84 12.76 -1.58
C ARG A 361 7.65 12.96 -0.63
N ARG A 362 7.86 13.66 0.48
CA ARG A 362 6.88 13.84 1.57
C ARG A 362 6.04 15.11 1.42
N VAL A 363 6.47 16.11 0.65
CA VAL A 363 5.68 17.33 0.42
C VAL A 363 4.63 17.17 -0.70
N PRO A 364 3.56 17.98 -0.72
CA PRO A 364 2.62 18.03 -1.84
C PRO A 364 3.28 18.49 -3.15
N ALA A 365 2.68 18.13 -4.29
CA ALA A 365 3.16 18.52 -5.62
C ALA A 365 3.39 20.04 -5.78
N SER A 366 2.48 20.86 -5.24
CA SER A 366 2.58 22.33 -5.27
C SER A 366 3.83 22.88 -4.57
N VAL A 367 4.37 22.18 -3.57
CA VAL A 367 5.63 22.56 -2.91
C VAL A 367 6.83 22.21 -3.79
N VAL A 368 6.79 21.09 -4.51
CA VAL A 368 7.84 20.71 -5.48
C VAL A 368 7.89 21.73 -6.63
N GLU A 369 6.74 22.11 -7.17
CA GLU A 369 6.62 23.16 -8.21
C GLU A 369 7.11 24.52 -7.70
N ALA A 370 6.67 24.96 -6.53
CA ALA A 370 7.14 26.21 -5.93
C ALA A 370 8.65 26.19 -5.61
N THR A 371 9.22 25.02 -5.32
CA THR A 371 10.67 24.86 -5.13
C THR A 371 11.38 25.02 -6.48
N ALA A 372 10.89 24.41 -7.56
CA ALA A 372 11.44 24.58 -8.91
C ALA A 372 11.46 26.07 -9.34
N GLU A 373 10.37 26.80 -9.12
CA GLU A 373 10.29 28.24 -9.40
C GLU A 373 11.28 29.06 -8.56
N LYS A 374 11.45 28.74 -7.28
CA LYS A 374 12.45 29.40 -6.42
C LYS A 374 13.89 29.11 -6.86
N VAL A 375 14.17 27.90 -7.35
CA VAL A 375 15.48 27.52 -7.90
C VAL A 375 15.78 28.28 -9.20
N ARG A 376 14.87 28.21 -10.19
CA ARG A 376 14.95 28.95 -11.47
C ARG A 376 15.13 30.46 -11.24
N GLY A 377 14.32 31.03 -10.34
CA GLY A 377 14.31 32.45 -9.99
C GLY A 377 15.43 32.91 -9.03
N GLY A 378 16.46 32.10 -8.77
CA GLY A 378 17.62 32.50 -7.97
C GLY A 378 17.33 32.80 -6.48
N ARG A 379 16.17 32.39 -5.96
CA ARG A 379 15.70 32.78 -4.60
C ARG A 379 16.56 32.18 -3.47
N TYR A 380 17.33 31.13 -3.76
CA TYR A 380 18.16 30.43 -2.76
C TYR A 380 19.63 30.89 -2.75
N CYS A 381 20.15 31.41 -3.87
CA CYS A 381 21.54 31.85 -3.99
C CYS A 381 21.78 32.68 -5.27
N GLY A 382 22.78 33.56 -5.22
CA GLY A 382 23.07 34.53 -6.30
C GLY A 382 23.62 33.94 -7.60
N ASN A 383 24.13 32.70 -7.57
CA ASN A 383 24.48 31.93 -8.77
C ASN A 383 23.73 30.59 -8.73
N SER A 384 22.49 30.59 -9.21
CA SER A 384 21.59 29.43 -9.12
C SER A 384 21.84 28.34 -10.15
N ALA A 385 22.60 28.58 -11.23
CA ALA A 385 22.72 27.65 -12.35
C ALA A 385 23.18 26.23 -11.94
N ARG A 386 24.06 26.14 -10.93
CA ARG A 386 24.53 24.86 -10.37
C ARG A 386 23.49 24.18 -9.48
N LEU A 387 22.81 24.95 -8.62
CA LEU A 387 21.68 24.45 -7.84
C LEU A 387 20.55 23.97 -8.75
N GLU A 388 20.28 24.70 -9.83
CA GLU A 388 19.28 24.36 -10.84
C GLU A 388 19.62 23.06 -11.56
N SER A 389 20.86 22.88 -12.02
CA SER A 389 21.25 21.60 -12.60
C SER A 389 21.10 20.45 -11.59
N ILE A 390 21.57 20.62 -10.35
CA ILE A 390 21.45 19.59 -9.30
C ILE A 390 19.98 19.27 -8.99
N PHE A 391 19.12 20.28 -8.86
CA PHE A 391 17.70 20.10 -8.58
C PHE A 391 16.97 19.41 -9.74
N LEU A 392 17.20 19.85 -10.97
CA LEU A 392 16.60 19.25 -12.17
C LEU A 392 17.08 17.82 -12.39
N ASP A 393 18.35 17.50 -12.12
CA ASP A 393 18.83 16.12 -12.19
C ASP A 393 18.29 15.27 -11.01
N ALA A 394 18.05 15.88 -9.85
CA ALA A 394 17.50 15.20 -8.66
C ALA A 394 16.00 14.85 -8.79
N ILE A 395 15.15 15.69 -9.40
CA ILE A 395 13.71 15.39 -9.50
C ILE A 395 13.41 14.07 -10.23
N ALA A 396 14.29 13.65 -11.15
CA ALA A 396 14.23 12.36 -11.84
C ALA A 396 14.20 11.14 -10.88
N PHE A 397 14.73 11.29 -9.66
CA PHE A 397 14.80 10.24 -8.65
C PHE A 397 13.76 10.39 -7.52
N VAL A 398 12.89 11.41 -7.57
CA VAL A 398 11.87 11.61 -6.52
C VAL A 398 10.75 10.57 -6.65
N HIS A 399 10.30 10.26 -7.87
CA HIS A 399 9.19 9.33 -8.19
C HIS A 399 7.82 9.72 -7.60
N GLU A 400 7.47 11.00 -7.65
CA GLU A 400 6.20 11.55 -7.16
C GLU A 400 5.58 12.49 -8.19
N SER A 401 4.26 12.70 -8.13
CA SER A 401 3.49 13.50 -9.11
C SER A 401 4.04 14.92 -9.31
N GLY A 402 4.47 15.60 -8.23
CA GLY A 402 5.10 16.92 -8.32
C GLY A 402 6.40 16.92 -9.13
N ALA A 403 7.20 15.85 -9.03
CA ALA A 403 8.42 15.72 -9.82
C ALA A 403 8.10 15.38 -11.29
N VAL A 404 7.12 14.50 -11.55
CA VAL A 404 6.64 14.21 -12.91
C VAL A 404 6.16 15.48 -13.60
N LYS A 405 5.37 16.31 -12.91
CA LYS A 405 4.88 17.59 -13.45
C LYS A 405 6.00 18.56 -13.80
N VAL A 406 7.04 18.68 -12.95
CA VAL A 406 8.21 19.52 -13.27
C VAL A 406 9.03 18.93 -14.44
N MET A 407 9.21 17.61 -14.51
CA MET A 407 9.88 16.97 -15.67
C MET A 407 9.14 17.23 -16.97
N VAL A 408 7.81 17.07 -16.99
CA VAL A 408 6.98 17.34 -18.18
C VAL A 408 7.03 18.82 -18.58
N GLN A 409 7.01 19.76 -17.63
CA GLN A 409 7.22 21.19 -17.91
C GLN A 409 8.56 21.48 -18.59
N GLU A 410 9.66 20.86 -18.14
CA GLU A 410 10.99 21.00 -18.75
C GLU A 410 11.06 20.38 -20.16
N ILE A 411 10.34 19.28 -20.39
CA ILE A 411 10.24 18.61 -21.69
C ILE A 411 9.47 19.48 -22.69
N GLU A 412 8.24 19.89 -22.37
CA GLU A 412 7.38 20.66 -23.30
C GLU A 412 7.93 22.06 -23.61
N SER A 413 8.64 22.67 -22.65
CA SER A 413 9.34 23.94 -22.86
C SER A 413 10.65 23.82 -23.65
N GLY A 414 11.09 22.59 -23.97
CA GLY A 414 12.33 22.33 -24.71
C GLY A 414 13.61 22.60 -23.89
N ARG A 415 13.53 22.71 -22.56
CA ARG A 415 14.69 22.88 -21.68
C ARG A 415 15.37 21.56 -21.32
N ALA A 416 14.60 20.47 -21.22
CA ALA A 416 15.15 19.13 -21.11
C ALA A 416 15.69 18.67 -22.48
N THR A 417 17.02 18.75 -22.66
CA THR A 417 17.70 18.33 -23.90
C THR A 417 18.81 17.33 -23.61
N GLY A 418 19.26 16.62 -24.64
CA GLY A 418 20.39 15.68 -24.58
C GLY A 418 20.30 14.69 -23.40
N GLY A 419 21.31 14.70 -22.53
CA GLY A 419 21.38 13.82 -21.35
C GLY A 419 20.24 14.02 -20.36
N ARG A 420 19.71 15.24 -20.19
CA ARG A 420 18.58 15.49 -19.27
C ARG A 420 17.26 14.96 -19.83
N LEU A 421 17.06 15.05 -21.14
CA LEU A 421 15.91 14.42 -21.80
C LEU A 421 15.95 12.88 -21.66
N ALA A 422 17.13 12.28 -21.83
CA ALA A 422 17.32 10.84 -21.62
C ALA A 422 17.10 10.44 -20.15
N LEU A 423 17.57 11.24 -19.18
CA LEU A 423 17.34 11.03 -17.76
C LEU A 423 15.85 11.08 -17.39
N TYR A 424 15.10 12.07 -17.88
CA TYR A 424 13.65 12.16 -17.63
C TYR A 424 12.89 11.03 -18.32
N THR A 425 13.22 10.69 -19.56
CA THR A 425 12.64 9.53 -20.26
C THR A 425 12.84 8.24 -19.46
N ALA A 426 14.05 8.03 -18.93
CA ALA A 426 14.33 6.89 -18.05
C ALA A 426 13.55 6.97 -16.73
N ALA A 427 13.42 8.14 -16.12
CA ALA A 427 12.64 8.34 -14.89
C ALA A 427 11.14 8.08 -15.08
N LEU A 428 10.56 8.50 -16.20
CA LEU A 428 9.17 8.20 -16.54
C LEU A 428 8.95 6.70 -16.67
N TYR A 429 9.81 6.02 -17.46
CA TYR A 429 9.75 4.56 -17.67
C TYR A 429 9.96 3.75 -16.38
N LEU A 430 10.92 4.16 -15.55
CA LEU A 430 11.34 3.43 -14.34
C LEU A 430 10.52 3.78 -13.09
N THR A 431 9.56 4.69 -13.16
CA THR A 431 8.72 5.02 -11.99
C THR A 431 7.82 3.81 -11.65
N PRO A 432 8.03 3.15 -10.49
CA PRO A 432 7.44 1.83 -10.24
C PRO A 432 5.99 1.92 -9.74
N ARG A 433 5.63 3.02 -9.07
CA ARG A 433 4.31 3.24 -8.47
C ARG A 433 3.85 4.68 -8.68
N PRO A 434 3.52 5.08 -9.93
CA PRO A 434 2.93 6.38 -10.20
C PRO A 434 1.56 6.50 -9.53
N SER A 435 1.24 7.70 -9.03
CA SER A 435 -0.11 8.03 -8.55
C SER A 435 -1.00 8.51 -9.71
N ILE A 436 -2.30 8.67 -9.47
CA ILE A 436 -3.22 9.17 -10.51
C ILE A 436 -2.88 10.61 -10.93
N GLU A 437 -2.39 11.45 -10.01
CA GLU A 437 -1.92 12.80 -10.29
C GLU A 437 -0.60 12.80 -11.08
N ALA A 438 0.21 11.73 -10.97
CA ALA A 438 1.39 11.54 -11.81
C ALA A 438 0.99 11.16 -13.24
N VAL A 439 -0.06 10.34 -13.42
CA VAL A 439 -0.65 10.03 -14.73
C VAL A 439 -1.26 11.27 -15.37
N GLU A 440 -2.04 12.05 -14.61
CA GLU A 440 -2.62 13.33 -15.07
C GLU A 440 -1.54 14.30 -15.58
N ALA A 441 -0.41 14.39 -14.86
CA ALA A 441 0.72 15.24 -15.26
C ALA A 441 1.39 14.83 -16.59
N LEU A 442 1.13 13.63 -17.14
CA LEU A 442 1.66 13.20 -18.45
C LEU A 442 0.86 13.73 -19.63
N LYS A 443 -0.38 14.18 -19.43
CA LYS A 443 -1.29 14.60 -20.51
C LYS A 443 -0.63 15.54 -21.55
N PRO A 444 0.15 16.57 -21.18
CA PRO A 444 0.83 17.43 -22.15
C PRO A 444 1.79 16.70 -23.10
N VAL A 445 2.46 15.63 -22.66
CA VAL A 445 3.37 14.82 -23.49
C VAL A 445 2.61 14.16 -24.65
N PHE A 446 1.39 13.71 -24.39
CA PHE A 446 0.52 13.09 -25.39
C PHE A 446 -0.15 14.14 -26.28
N GLU A 447 -0.55 15.29 -25.74
CA GLU A 447 -1.15 16.40 -26.49
C GLU A 447 -0.13 17.14 -27.38
N SER A 448 1.16 17.08 -27.06
CA SER A 448 2.20 17.88 -27.70
C SER A 448 2.16 17.82 -29.24
N PRO A 449 2.26 18.98 -29.93
CA PRO A 449 2.35 19.04 -31.39
C PRO A 449 3.76 18.71 -31.91
N ARG A 450 4.73 18.47 -31.02
CA ARG A 450 6.10 18.05 -31.35
C ARG A 450 6.35 16.69 -30.71
N PRO A 451 5.85 15.59 -31.29
CA PRO A 451 5.90 14.28 -30.67
C PRO A 451 7.36 13.83 -30.45
N MET A 452 7.62 13.32 -29.25
CA MET A 452 8.90 12.72 -28.88
C MET A 452 8.68 11.22 -28.62
N PRO A 453 8.87 10.34 -29.62
CA PRO A 453 8.49 8.93 -29.54
C PRO A 453 9.00 8.18 -28.29
N SER A 454 10.24 8.44 -27.87
CA SER A 454 10.83 7.83 -26.67
C SER A 454 10.18 8.30 -25.38
N VAL A 455 9.85 9.60 -25.28
CA VAL A 455 9.18 10.19 -24.11
C VAL A 455 7.73 9.71 -24.04
N ALA A 456 7.01 9.69 -25.16
CA ALA A 456 5.64 9.19 -25.24
C ALA A 456 5.54 7.72 -24.82
N LEU A 457 6.46 6.86 -25.29
CA LEU A 457 6.52 5.45 -24.88
C LEU A 457 6.88 5.28 -23.38
N ALA A 458 7.75 6.11 -22.84
CA ALA A 458 8.08 6.11 -21.42
C ALA A 458 6.91 6.60 -20.55
N ALA A 459 6.18 7.63 -20.99
CA ALA A 459 4.95 8.09 -20.37
C ALA A 459 3.87 7.01 -20.39
N ALA A 460 3.65 6.36 -21.54
CA ALA A 460 2.71 5.23 -21.65
C ALA A 460 3.10 4.04 -20.77
N THR A 461 4.40 3.76 -20.64
CA THR A 461 4.90 2.77 -19.67
C THR A 461 4.49 3.12 -18.23
N MET A 462 4.56 4.40 -17.85
CA MET A 462 4.06 4.87 -16.54
C MET A 462 2.54 4.67 -16.39
N VAL A 463 1.74 4.97 -17.42
CA VAL A 463 0.28 4.70 -17.41
C VAL A 463 -0.02 3.20 -17.25
N ASN A 464 0.70 2.33 -17.97
CA ASN A 464 0.59 0.88 -17.81
C ASN A 464 1.04 0.42 -16.40
N ASN A 465 2.08 1.02 -15.81
CA ASN A 465 2.49 0.71 -14.43
C ASN A 465 1.41 1.11 -13.41
N TYR A 466 0.70 2.22 -13.61
CA TYR A 466 -0.49 2.58 -12.81
C TYR A 466 -1.59 1.52 -12.95
N CYS A 467 -1.92 1.15 -14.19
CA CYS A 467 -2.96 0.17 -14.50
C CYS A 467 -2.69 -1.23 -13.95
N ARG A 468 -1.42 -1.66 -13.86
CA ARG A 468 -1.04 -2.95 -13.26
C ARG A 468 -1.34 -3.04 -11.76
N HIS A 469 -1.52 -1.90 -11.08
CA HIS A 469 -1.74 -1.82 -9.65
C HIS A 469 -3.12 -1.27 -9.26
N THR A 470 -3.88 -0.76 -10.23
CA THR A 470 -5.22 -0.17 -10.01
C THR A 470 -6.28 -0.95 -10.79
N PRO A 471 -7.14 -1.75 -10.13
CA PRO A 471 -8.31 -2.35 -10.76
C PRO A 471 -9.19 -1.27 -11.40
N HIS A 472 -9.79 -1.57 -12.57
CA HIS A 472 -10.64 -0.63 -13.32
C HIS A 472 -9.93 0.69 -13.72
N CYS A 473 -8.61 0.69 -13.91
CA CYS A 473 -7.87 1.90 -14.29
C CYS A 473 -8.42 2.60 -15.54
N ASN A 474 -8.97 1.84 -16.49
CA ASN A 474 -9.58 2.31 -17.74
C ASN A 474 -10.84 3.17 -17.53
N GLU A 475 -11.45 3.11 -16.35
CA GLU A 475 -12.59 3.93 -15.96
C GLU A 475 -12.16 5.25 -15.29
N THR A 476 -10.88 5.39 -14.93
CA THR A 476 -10.33 6.61 -14.30
C THR A 476 -10.08 7.70 -15.36
N ALA A 477 -10.54 8.92 -15.08
CA ALA A 477 -10.57 10.00 -16.09
C ALA A 477 -9.20 10.31 -16.73
N PRO A 478 -8.09 10.51 -15.98
CA PRO A 478 -6.78 10.76 -16.60
C PRO A 478 -6.27 9.64 -17.52
N VAL A 479 -6.51 8.37 -17.17
CA VAL A 479 -6.14 7.22 -18.02
C VAL A 479 -6.99 7.20 -19.28
N LYS A 480 -8.30 7.40 -19.13
CA LYS A 480 -9.24 7.45 -20.25
C LYS A 480 -8.92 8.59 -21.22
N GLU A 481 -8.67 9.79 -20.71
CA GLU A 481 -8.31 10.95 -21.53
C GLU A 481 -7.04 10.71 -22.35
N ILE A 482 -6.01 10.10 -21.77
CA ILE A 482 -4.78 9.72 -22.49
C ILE A 482 -5.08 8.68 -23.58
N ALA A 483 -5.91 7.67 -23.29
CA ALA A 483 -6.33 6.67 -24.28
C ALA A 483 -7.14 7.29 -25.43
N ASP A 484 -8.04 8.22 -25.13
CA ASP A 484 -8.84 8.96 -26.13
C ASP A 484 -7.93 9.85 -27.02
N ILE A 485 -6.90 10.49 -26.45
CA ILE A 485 -5.89 11.27 -27.20
C ILE A 485 -5.09 10.34 -28.14
N LEU A 486 -4.62 9.20 -27.66
CA LEU A 486 -3.88 8.23 -28.46
C LEU A 486 -4.75 7.67 -29.61
N ALA A 487 -5.99 7.31 -29.33
CA ALA A 487 -6.94 6.82 -30.33
C ALA A 487 -7.20 7.86 -31.44
N ALA A 488 -7.41 9.13 -31.06
CA ALA A 488 -7.57 10.22 -32.03
C ALA A 488 -6.31 10.44 -32.90
N LYS A 489 -5.11 10.32 -32.31
CA LYS A 489 -3.84 10.39 -33.05
C LYS A 489 -3.71 9.24 -34.05
N VAL A 490 -3.92 7.99 -33.65
CA VAL A 490 -3.92 6.84 -34.59
C VAL A 490 -4.92 7.04 -35.73
N GLN A 491 -6.14 7.50 -35.43
CA GLN A 491 -7.17 7.73 -36.45
C GLN A 491 -6.78 8.82 -37.47
N SER A 492 -6.03 9.84 -37.04
CA SER A 492 -5.58 10.94 -37.92
C SER A 492 -4.28 10.64 -38.68
N GLN A 493 -3.38 9.81 -38.13
CA GLN A 493 -2.09 9.50 -38.72
C GLN A 493 -2.13 8.31 -39.69
N CYS A 494 -3.06 7.36 -39.49
CA CYS A 494 -3.22 6.18 -40.35
C CYS A 494 -3.95 6.49 -41.67
N SER A 495 -3.29 7.21 -42.59
CA SER A 495 -3.77 7.46 -43.96
C SER A 495 -2.90 6.72 -45.00
N PRO A 496 -3.48 6.14 -46.08
CA PRO A 496 -2.71 5.52 -47.17
C PRO A 496 -1.87 6.51 -48.00
N SER A 497 -1.94 7.82 -47.70
CA SER A 497 -1.12 8.87 -48.31
C SER A 497 -0.17 9.54 -47.30
N ALA A 498 0.10 8.90 -46.15
CA ALA A 498 1.04 9.39 -45.15
C ALA A 498 2.47 9.45 -45.70
N GLY A 499 3.23 10.48 -45.33
CA GLY A 499 4.68 10.53 -45.56
C GLY A 499 5.44 9.78 -44.48
N GLU A 500 6.70 9.42 -44.75
CA GLU A 500 7.56 8.61 -43.87
C GLU A 500 7.62 9.11 -42.41
N GLU A 501 7.63 10.43 -42.19
CA GLU A 501 7.60 11.01 -40.83
C GLU A 501 6.25 10.78 -40.12
N VAL A 502 5.13 10.87 -40.84
CA VAL A 502 3.80 10.57 -40.29
C VAL A 502 3.65 9.09 -39.98
N GLU A 503 4.25 8.20 -40.78
CA GLU A 503 4.32 6.76 -40.47
C GLU A 503 5.16 6.46 -39.22
N LYS A 504 6.28 7.16 -39.03
CA LYS A 504 7.11 7.06 -37.80
C LYS A 504 6.34 7.53 -36.57
N GLU A 505 5.59 8.62 -36.68
CA GLU A 505 4.72 9.10 -35.60
C GLU A 505 3.59 8.11 -35.32
N ALA A 506 2.89 7.60 -36.33
CA ALA A 506 1.85 6.58 -36.18
C ALA A 506 2.38 5.33 -35.47
N LEU A 507 3.57 4.86 -35.85
CA LEU A 507 4.25 3.73 -35.22
C LEU A 507 4.66 4.01 -33.77
N ALA A 508 4.97 5.27 -33.42
CA ALA A 508 5.23 5.67 -32.04
C ALA A 508 3.93 5.67 -31.22
N THR A 509 2.84 6.22 -31.76
CA THR A 509 1.52 6.24 -31.12
C THR A 509 0.92 4.85 -30.97
N LEU A 510 1.19 3.89 -31.87
CA LEU A 510 0.78 2.49 -31.76
C LEU A 510 1.64 1.64 -30.81
N LYS A 511 2.82 2.13 -30.41
CA LYS A 511 3.70 1.47 -29.42
C LYS A 511 3.45 1.96 -28.00
N ALA A 512 2.97 3.20 -27.87
CA ALA A 512 2.46 3.79 -26.63
C ALA A 512 1.10 3.19 -26.27
#